data_AF-A0AAD5XX31-F1
#
_entry.id   AF-A0AAD5XX31-F1
#
_cell.length_a   1.000
_cell.length_b   1.000
_cell.length_c   1.000
_cell.angle_alpha   90.00
_cell.angle_beta   90.00
_cell.angle_gamma   90.00
#
_symmetry.space_group_name_H-M   'P 1'
#
loop_
_entity.id
_entity.type
_entity.pdbx_description
1 polymer ?
#
loop_
_entity_poly.entity_id
_entity_poly.type
_entity_poly.pdbx_seq_one_letter_code
_entity_poly.pdbx_strand_id
1 'polypeptide(L)'
;MKTSLYFKSKILFLSIVAAQNYPDANATADITLLCESMPFMAGCSVMTACSGKSDAFCKPFSILSDICAADMPRMNDCTNYRVRCNITGTGDKNVPANPIALLGNTNDAQCKSELPLPSLPSSKSLSSQVSSICSEMNMSGCEKCKNTGSTYMDCNLLEVYSFLCKSMPDMKQCGEWKSLCAATPTLSFCPSSSGSEESEGPPAMKMFFHSGFADYVLFESKYKKLVLSFILLTFTEWVPRNALQYWLSNLALFVLAIFYEGLSTYLILLEAKWSKFNKAAACYPYRLSTAAGFPSSSSTTFPHSGIRIALTRFLFKFVLTTLGYALMLVTMTFNIAMYFSVVLGFAFGTLIFGGLSKRTRMESTSDPAEEKISACC
;
A
#
# COMPACT_ATOMS: atom_id res chain seq x y z
N MET A 1 -91.79 -14.90 -3.18
CA MET A 1 -90.73 -14.56 -4.15
C MET A 1 -90.24 -13.12 -3.92
N LYS A 2 -89.31 -12.87 -2.97
CA LYS A 2 -88.73 -11.51 -2.75
C LYS A 2 -87.46 -11.51 -1.87
N THR A 3 -86.62 -12.55 -1.96
CA THR A 3 -85.45 -12.72 -1.07
C THR A 3 -84.14 -13.11 -1.77
N SER A 4 -84.06 -13.01 -3.11
CA SER A 4 -82.92 -13.54 -3.90
C SER A 4 -82.09 -12.47 -4.65
N LEU A 5 -82.05 -11.22 -4.17
CA LEU A 5 -81.29 -10.15 -4.84
C LEU A 5 -80.30 -9.39 -3.94
N TYR A 6 -80.23 -9.68 -2.64
CA TYR A 6 -79.33 -8.96 -1.72
C TYR A 6 -77.95 -9.61 -1.50
N PHE A 7 -77.70 -10.80 -2.03
CA PHE A 7 -76.44 -11.52 -1.78
C PHE A 7 -75.34 -11.26 -2.84
N LYS A 8 -75.67 -10.61 -3.96
CA LYS A 8 -74.72 -10.36 -5.06
C LYS A 8 -73.99 -9.01 -4.99
N SER A 9 -74.37 -8.12 -4.06
CA SER A 9 -73.75 -6.79 -3.91
C SER A 9 -72.65 -6.72 -2.83
N LYS A 10 -72.56 -7.72 -1.94
CA LYS A 10 -71.53 -7.76 -0.88
C LYS A 10 -70.24 -8.50 -1.26
N ILE A 11 -70.19 -9.14 -2.43
CA ILE A 11 -69.00 -9.85 -2.94
C ILE A 11 -68.11 -8.95 -3.81
N LEU A 12 -68.55 -7.72 -4.15
CA LEU A 12 -67.76 -6.78 -4.97
C LEU A 12 -66.98 -5.71 -4.16
N PHE A 13 -67.05 -5.74 -2.83
CA PHE A 13 -66.32 -4.82 -1.94
C PHE A 13 -65.14 -5.47 -1.20
N LEU A 14 -64.84 -6.74 -1.49
CA LEU A 14 -63.64 -7.43 -1.05
C LEU A 14 -62.70 -7.57 -2.26
N SER A 15 -61.47 -7.06 -2.10
CA SER A 15 -60.30 -7.23 -2.97
C SER A 15 -59.86 -6.04 -3.84
N ILE A 16 -60.14 -4.81 -3.43
CA ILE A 16 -59.24 -3.68 -3.74
C ILE A 16 -58.60 -3.22 -2.44
N VAL A 17 -57.85 -4.11 -1.79
CA VAL A 17 -56.68 -3.63 -1.04
C VAL A 17 -55.66 -3.36 -2.13
N ALA A 18 -55.73 -2.16 -2.73
CA ALA A 18 -54.64 -1.66 -3.54
C ALA A 18 -53.38 -1.82 -2.69
N ALA A 19 -52.41 -2.60 -3.16
CA ALA A 19 -51.15 -2.77 -2.48
C ALA A 19 -50.54 -1.38 -2.27
N GLN A 20 -50.69 -0.83 -1.06
CA GLN A 20 -50.15 0.48 -0.75
C GLN A 20 -48.64 0.31 -0.72
N ASN A 21 -47.94 0.88 -1.71
CA ASN A 21 -46.48 0.92 -1.74
C ASN A 21 -45.94 1.38 -0.39
N TYR A 22 -44.87 0.74 0.07
CA TYR A 22 -44.16 1.11 1.28
C TYR A 22 -43.65 2.54 1.07
N PRO A 23 -44.10 3.51 1.89
CA PRO A 23 -43.71 4.90 1.68
C PRO A 23 -42.19 5.05 1.77
N ASP A 24 -41.59 5.76 0.81
CA ASP A 24 -40.14 6.02 0.79
C ASP A 24 -39.64 6.69 2.09
N ALA A 25 -40.50 7.51 2.72
CA ALA A 25 -40.22 8.13 4.02
C ALA A 25 -40.01 7.08 5.14
N ASN A 26 -40.83 6.02 5.16
CA ASN A 26 -40.70 4.94 6.13
C ASN A 26 -39.46 4.09 5.83
N ALA A 27 -39.18 3.80 4.56
CA ALA A 27 -37.97 3.07 4.18
C ALA A 27 -36.70 3.84 4.59
N THR A 28 -36.69 5.16 4.37
CA THR A 28 -35.57 6.02 4.77
C THR A 28 -35.41 6.06 6.28
N ALA A 29 -36.51 6.12 7.04
CA ALA A 29 -36.46 6.06 8.50
C ALA A 29 -35.90 4.73 9.00
N ASP A 30 -36.36 3.59 8.45
CA ASP A 30 -35.86 2.27 8.80
C ASP A 30 -34.36 2.13 8.49
N ILE A 31 -33.92 2.57 7.31
CA ILE A 31 -32.49 2.57 6.94
C ILE A 31 -31.68 3.44 7.91
N THR A 32 -32.19 4.61 8.28
CA THR A 32 -31.48 5.53 9.19
C THR A 32 -31.27 4.88 10.55
N LEU A 33 -32.31 4.25 11.12
CA LEU A 33 -32.21 3.52 12.39
C LEU A 33 -31.24 2.32 12.31
N LEU A 34 -31.27 1.59 11.19
CA LEU A 34 -30.34 0.50 10.91
C LEU A 34 -28.89 1.01 10.87
N CYS A 35 -28.63 2.09 10.14
CA CYS A 35 -27.30 2.67 9.97
C CYS A 35 -26.79 3.38 11.23
N GLU A 36 -27.66 3.95 12.07
CA GLU A 36 -27.29 4.46 13.38
C GLU A 36 -26.85 3.33 14.33
N SER A 37 -27.49 2.16 14.22
CA SER A 37 -27.16 0.98 15.04
C SER A 37 -25.86 0.29 14.58
N MET A 38 -25.63 0.21 13.25
CA MET A 38 -24.43 -0.38 12.65
C MET A 38 -23.98 0.41 11.41
N PRO A 39 -23.14 1.44 11.58
CA PRO A 39 -22.77 2.35 10.49
C PRO A 39 -21.90 1.72 9.40
N PHE A 40 -21.29 0.57 9.68
CA PHE A 40 -20.38 -0.14 8.79
C PHE A 40 -21.08 -1.08 7.79
N MET A 41 -22.43 -1.12 7.76
CA MET A 41 -23.16 -1.99 6.84
C MET A 41 -22.99 -1.57 5.38
N ALA A 42 -22.87 -2.55 4.47
CA ALA A 42 -22.72 -2.32 3.03
C ALA A 42 -23.83 -1.43 2.46
N GLY A 43 -25.09 -1.63 2.90
CA GLY A 43 -26.22 -0.81 2.48
C GLY A 43 -26.15 0.65 2.94
N CYS A 44 -25.52 0.94 4.09
CA CYS A 44 -25.32 2.31 4.58
C CYS A 44 -24.30 3.06 3.70
N SER A 45 -23.28 2.36 3.23
CA SER A 45 -22.33 2.88 2.24
C SER A 45 -23.04 3.22 0.93
N VAL A 46 -23.93 2.34 0.46
CA VAL A 46 -24.73 2.57 -0.75
C VAL A 46 -25.65 3.78 -0.57
N MET A 47 -26.34 3.90 0.56
CA MET A 47 -27.17 5.07 0.88
C MET A 47 -26.38 6.38 0.77
N THR A 48 -25.17 6.41 1.35
CA THR A 48 -24.29 7.58 1.30
C THR A 48 -23.89 7.91 -0.15
N ALA A 49 -23.51 6.89 -0.93
CA ALA A 49 -23.15 7.04 -2.34
C ALA A 49 -24.32 7.43 -3.27
N CYS A 50 -25.55 7.13 -2.85
CA CYS A 50 -26.79 7.44 -3.56
C CYS A 50 -27.38 8.81 -3.21
N SER A 51 -26.78 9.55 -2.27
CA SER A 51 -27.24 10.89 -1.89
C SER A 51 -27.23 11.83 -3.11
N GLY A 52 -28.42 12.20 -3.58
CA GLY A 52 -28.61 13.08 -4.75
C GLY A 52 -28.64 12.38 -6.12
N LYS A 53 -28.66 11.04 -6.17
CA LYS A 53 -28.78 10.26 -7.42
C LYS A 53 -30.16 9.60 -7.54
N SER A 54 -30.66 9.50 -8.76
CA SER A 54 -31.97 8.92 -9.10
C SER A 54 -31.88 7.55 -9.77
N ASP A 55 -30.77 6.83 -9.58
CA ASP A 55 -30.59 5.48 -10.13
C ASP A 55 -31.64 4.52 -9.55
N ALA A 56 -32.00 3.49 -10.33
CA ALA A 56 -33.01 2.50 -9.92
C ALA A 56 -32.67 1.84 -8.57
N PHE A 57 -31.38 1.65 -8.29
CA PHE A 57 -30.84 1.06 -7.06
C PHE A 57 -30.69 2.05 -5.90
N CYS A 58 -30.80 3.36 -6.18
CA CYS A 58 -30.70 4.42 -5.17
C CYS A 58 -32.05 4.77 -4.53
N LYS A 59 -33.10 4.04 -4.86
CA LYS A 59 -34.39 4.19 -4.19
C LYS A 59 -34.30 3.67 -2.74
N PRO A 60 -34.93 4.36 -1.77
CA PRO A 60 -34.88 3.94 -0.36
C PRO A 60 -35.31 2.49 -0.14
N PHE A 61 -36.37 2.02 -0.82
CA PHE A 61 -36.80 0.63 -0.66
C PHE A 61 -35.79 -0.40 -1.23
N SER A 62 -35.08 -0.04 -2.31
CA SER A 62 -34.00 -0.87 -2.87
C SER A 62 -32.86 -1.01 -1.87
N ILE A 63 -32.43 0.09 -1.27
CA ILE A 63 -31.37 0.09 -0.25
C ILE A 63 -31.81 -0.70 1.00
N LEU A 64 -33.07 -0.56 1.41
CA LEU A 64 -33.63 -1.36 2.51
C LEU A 64 -33.63 -2.85 2.15
N SER A 65 -33.90 -3.21 0.90
CA SER A 65 -33.81 -4.58 0.42
C SER A 65 -32.38 -5.12 0.45
N ASP A 66 -31.37 -4.30 0.17
CA ASP A 66 -29.96 -4.71 0.28
C ASP A 66 -29.61 -5.10 1.73
N ILE A 67 -30.00 -4.27 2.68
CA ILE A 67 -29.71 -4.51 4.10
C ILE A 67 -30.52 -5.72 4.60
N CYS A 68 -31.82 -5.75 4.33
CA CYS A 68 -32.74 -6.71 4.95
C CYS A 68 -32.90 -8.04 4.19
N ALA A 69 -32.56 -8.11 2.90
CA ALA A 69 -32.59 -9.37 2.15
C ALA A 69 -31.21 -9.98 1.96
N ALA A 70 -30.18 -9.17 1.66
CA ALA A 70 -28.86 -9.67 1.30
C ALA A 70 -27.87 -9.73 2.49
N ASP A 71 -27.88 -8.73 3.38
CA ASP A 71 -26.86 -8.60 4.43
C ASP A 71 -27.29 -9.13 5.80
N MET A 72 -28.27 -8.50 6.45
CA MET A 72 -28.67 -8.77 7.83
C MET A 72 -30.19 -8.90 8.00
N PRO A 73 -30.81 -10.00 7.49
CA PRO A 73 -32.26 -10.19 7.55
C PRO A 73 -32.84 -10.30 8.97
N ARG A 74 -32.02 -10.50 10.01
CA ARG A 74 -32.49 -10.71 11.39
C ARG A 74 -32.58 -9.44 12.21
N MET A 75 -32.27 -8.27 11.66
CA MET A 75 -32.39 -7.02 12.40
C MET A 75 -33.86 -6.69 12.70
N ASN A 76 -34.11 -6.13 13.88
CA ASN A 76 -35.47 -5.84 14.34
C ASN A 76 -36.18 -4.86 13.38
N ASP A 77 -35.46 -3.88 12.85
CA ASP A 77 -35.99 -2.88 11.93
C ASP A 77 -36.28 -3.46 10.53
N CYS A 78 -35.77 -4.65 10.21
CA CYS A 78 -36.12 -5.39 8.99
C CYS A 78 -37.45 -6.15 9.09
N THR A 79 -38.16 -6.10 10.23
CA THR A 79 -39.41 -6.85 10.42
C THR A 79 -40.50 -6.42 9.45
N ASN A 80 -40.66 -5.12 9.21
CA ASN A 80 -41.67 -4.59 8.29
C ASN A 80 -41.42 -5.07 6.86
N TYR A 81 -40.15 -4.99 6.42
CA TYR A 81 -39.72 -5.47 5.11
C TYR A 81 -39.94 -6.98 4.97
N ARG A 82 -39.58 -7.78 5.98
CA ARG A 82 -39.74 -9.24 5.96
C ARG A 82 -41.18 -9.69 5.88
N VAL A 83 -42.07 -9.09 6.67
CA VAL A 83 -43.51 -9.39 6.65
C VAL A 83 -44.09 -9.08 5.28
N ARG A 84 -43.72 -7.92 4.73
CA ARG A 84 -44.22 -7.45 3.44
C ARG A 84 -43.74 -8.29 2.27
N CYS A 85 -42.45 -8.55 2.20
CA CYS A 85 -41.85 -9.37 1.15
C CYS A 85 -41.89 -10.87 1.48
N ASN A 86 -42.68 -11.31 2.47
CA ASN A 86 -42.83 -12.72 2.85
C ASN A 86 -41.50 -13.51 2.95
N ILE A 87 -40.45 -12.85 3.46
CA ILE A 87 -39.11 -13.45 3.54
C ILE A 87 -39.09 -14.39 4.74
N THR A 88 -39.33 -15.66 4.45
CA THR A 88 -39.39 -16.76 5.41
C THR A 88 -37.99 -17.35 5.57
N GLY A 89 -37.21 -16.81 6.50
CA GLY A 89 -35.90 -17.33 6.85
C GLY A 89 -35.47 -16.84 8.22
N THR A 90 -35.45 -17.72 9.21
CA THR A 90 -34.86 -17.49 10.53
C THR A 90 -33.34 -17.66 10.47
N GLY A 91 -32.66 -16.97 9.54
CA GLY A 91 -31.22 -16.66 9.54
C GLY A 91 -30.18 -17.72 9.95
N ASP A 92 -30.50 -19.01 9.93
CA ASP A 92 -29.58 -20.08 10.28
C ASP A 92 -29.46 -21.04 9.09
N LYS A 93 -28.47 -20.72 8.24
CA LYS A 93 -27.64 -21.63 7.43
C LYS A 93 -27.83 -21.75 5.92
N ASN A 94 -28.84 -21.18 5.26
CA ASN A 94 -28.84 -21.15 3.78
C ASN A 94 -29.63 -19.94 3.26
N VAL A 95 -29.14 -18.71 3.48
CA VAL A 95 -29.54 -17.63 2.56
C VAL A 95 -28.85 -18.00 1.23
N PRO A 96 -29.59 -18.34 0.16
CA PRO A 96 -28.96 -18.65 -1.12
C PRO A 96 -28.06 -17.48 -1.52
N ALA A 97 -26.89 -17.78 -2.09
CA ALA A 97 -25.92 -16.78 -2.55
C ALA A 97 -26.52 -15.73 -3.51
N ASN A 98 -27.74 -15.96 -4.01
CA ASN A 98 -28.52 -15.02 -4.78
C ASN A 98 -29.83 -14.64 -4.04
N PRO A 99 -29.89 -13.46 -3.38
CA PRO A 99 -31.09 -12.99 -2.69
C PRO A 99 -32.28 -12.74 -3.63
N ILE A 100 -32.04 -12.58 -4.95
CA ILE A 100 -33.10 -12.42 -5.96
C ILE A 100 -34.00 -13.68 -6.02
N ALA A 101 -33.44 -14.86 -5.75
CA ALA A 101 -34.22 -16.11 -5.75
C ALA A 101 -35.27 -16.16 -4.62
N LEU A 102 -35.04 -15.46 -3.51
CA LEU A 102 -35.99 -15.38 -2.39
C LEU A 102 -37.18 -14.46 -2.70
N LEU A 103 -36.98 -13.46 -3.57
CA LEU A 103 -38.01 -12.46 -3.92
C LEU A 103 -39.00 -12.96 -4.99
N GLY A 104 -38.72 -14.07 -5.65
CA GLY A 104 -39.61 -14.66 -6.66
C GLY A 104 -40.98 -15.11 -6.13
N ASN A 105 -41.07 -15.42 -4.84
CA ASN A 105 -42.27 -15.98 -4.20
C ASN A 105 -43.19 -14.93 -3.54
N THR A 106 -42.87 -13.65 -3.66
CA THR A 106 -43.67 -12.58 -3.05
C THR A 106 -44.84 -12.21 -3.96
N ASN A 107 -45.99 -11.85 -3.36
CA ASN A 107 -47.12 -11.29 -4.11
C ASN A 107 -47.08 -9.76 -4.16
N ASP A 108 -46.13 -9.14 -3.45
CA ASP A 108 -45.99 -7.68 -3.41
C ASP A 108 -45.25 -7.20 -4.66
N ALA A 109 -45.88 -6.30 -5.41
CA ALA A 109 -45.33 -5.75 -6.65
C ALA A 109 -44.06 -4.92 -6.39
N GLN A 110 -43.97 -4.23 -5.25
CA GLN A 110 -42.83 -3.38 -4.92
C GLN A 110 -41.57 -4.22 -4.66
N CYS A 111 -41.71 -5.35 -3.94
CA CYS A 111 -40.62 -6.29 -3.70
C CYS A 111 -40.07 -6.92 -5.01
N LYS A 112 -40.83 -6.88 -6.11
CA LYS A 112 -40.40 -7.34 -7.44
C LYS A 112 -39.80 -6.23 -8.30
N SER A 113 -40.29 -5.01 -8.17
CA SER A 113 -39.82 -3.88 -8.99
C SER A 113 -38.56 -3.22 -8.44
N GLU A 114 -38.34 -3.30 -7.12
CA GLU A 114 -37.24 -2.63 -6.42
C GLU A 114 -36.36 -3.72 -5.80
N LEU A 115 -35.60 -4.37 -6.66
CA LEU A 115 -34.70 -5.48 -6.33
C LEU A 115 -33.41 -4.97 -5.67
N PRO A 116 -32.80 -5.77 -4.77
CA PRO A 116 -31.49 -5.45 -4.21
C PRO A 116 -30.41 -5.40 -5.31
N LEU A 117 -29.33 -4.68 -5.03
CA LEU A 117 -28.14 -4.67 -5.86
C LEU A 117 -27.65 -6.11 -6.11
N PRO A 118 -27.52 -6.52 -7.38
CA PRO A 118 -27.05 -7.85 -7.72
C PRO A 118 -25.60 -8.04 -7.24
N SER A 119 -25.34 -9.17 -6.56
CA SER A 119 -24.02 -9.54 -6.06
C SER A 119 -23.42 -8.57 -5.04
N LEU A 120 -24.24 -7.85 -4.27
CA LEU A 120 -23.74 -7.06 -3.14
C LEU A 120 -23.17 -8.01 -2.07
N PRO A 121 -21.86 -7.94 -1.75
CA PRO A 121 -21.28 -8.76 -0.69
C PRO A 121 -21.85 -8.36 0.68
N SER A 122 -22.10 -9.36 1.53
CA SER A 122 -22.51 -9.10 2.91
C SER A 122 -21.42 -8.34 3.68
N SER A 123 -21.81 -7.54 4.67
CA SER A 123 -20.89 -6.80 5.55
C SER A 123 -19.91 -7.73 6.28
N LYS A 124 -20.33 -8.96 6.57
CA LYS A 124 -19.45 -10.00 7.13
C LYS A 124 -18.38 -10.44 6.12
N SER A 125 -18.77 -10.67 4.86
CA SER A 125 -17.83 -11.01 3.78
C SER A 125 -16.84 -9.86 3.55
N LEU A 126 -17.36 -8.62 3.44
CA LEU A 126 -16.55 -7.41 3.28
C LEU A 126 -15.53 -7.24 4.41
N SER A 127 -15.94 -7.35 5.67
CA SER A 127 -15.04 -7.27 6.83
C SER A 127 -13.92 -8.31 6.74
N SER A 128 -14.26 -9.56 6.39
CA SER A 128 -13.27 -10.62 6.21
C SER A 128 -12.31 -10.36 5.05
N GLN A 129 -12.80 -9.83 3.92
CA GLN A 129 -11.99 -9.54 2.74
C GLN A 129 -11.07 -8.34 2.98
N VAL A 130 -11.58 -7.25 3.56
CA VAL A 130 -10.77 -6.07 3.93
C VAL A 130 -9.71 -6.49 4.95
N SER A 131 -10.06 -7.25 5.99
CA SER A 131 -9.08 -7.74 6.96
C SER A 131 -8.04 -8.67 6.32
N SER A 132 -8.41 -9.52 5.35
CA SER A 132 -7.48 -10.38 4.62
C SER A 132 -6.53 -9.55 3.76
N ILE A 133 -7.03 -8.61 2.96
CA ILE A 133 -6.21 -7.71 2.14
C ILE A 133 -5.22 -6.94 3.01
N CYS A 134 -5.72 -6.29 4.08
CA CYS A 134 -4.90 -5.46 4.95
C CYS A 134 -3.90 -6.24 5.82
N SER A 135 -4.12 -7.55 6.02
CA SER A 135 -3.15 -8.40 6.74
C SER A 135 -2.09 -9.00 5.82
N GLU A 136 -2.43 -9.28 4.56
CA GLU A 136 -1.48 -9.74 3.54
C GLU A 136 -0.55 -8.61 3.08
N MET A 137 -1.10 -7.41 2.88
CA MET A 137 -0.35 -6.24 2.44
C MET A 137 -0.91 -4.93 3.01
N ASN A 138 -0.04 -4.13 3.62
CA ASN A 138 -0.41 -2.83 4.14
C ASN A 138 -0.53 -1.82 3.00
N MET A 139 -1.75 -1.59 2.53
CA MET A 139 -2.08 -0.62 1.49
C MET A 139 -2.70 0.64 2.10
N SER A 140 -2.64 1.76 1.37
CA SER A 140 -3.44 2.93 1.74
C SER A 140 -4.92 2.56 1.74
N GLY A 141 -5.71 3.21 2.60
CA GLY A 141 -7.09 2.85 2.87
C GLY A 141 -7.26 1.86 4.03
N CYS A 142 -6.28 0.98 4.30
CA CYS A 142 -6.35 0.07 5.45
C CYS A 142 -6.34 0.82 6.79
N GLU A 143 -5.69 1.98 6.85
CA GLU A 143 -5.69 2.86 8.03
C GLU A 143 -7.08 3.46 8.34
N LYS A 144 -7.98 3.50 7.36
CA LYS A 144 -9.37 3.95 7.57
C LYS A 144 -10.19 2.92 8.35
N CYS A 145 -9.75 1.66 8.39
CA CYS A 145 -10.43 0.57 9.08
C CYS A 145 -9.64 0.10 10.29
N LYS A 146 -10.14 0.41 11.49
CA LYS A 146 -9.51 -0.06 12.73
C LYS A 146 -10.05 -1.45 13.09
N ASN A 147 -9.14 -2.41 13.26
CA ASN A 147 -9.50 -3.71 13.83
C ASN A 147 -9.77 -3.54 15.34
N THR A 148 -11.03 -3.65 15.74
CA THR A 148 -11.49 -3.55 17.13
C THR A 148 -11.47 -4.89 17.86
N GLY A 149 -11.04 -5.97 17.21
CA GLY A 149 -11.19 -7.35 17.71
C GLY A 149 -12.61 -7.88 17.63
N SER A 150 -13.54 -7.10 17.06
CA SER A 150 -14.91 -7.52 16.78
C SER A 150 -15.00 -8.24 15.43
N THR A 151 -16.13 -8.90 15.17
CA THR A 151 -16.42 -9.54 13.86
C THR A 151 -16.42 -8.52 12.70
N TYR A 152 -16.67 -7.24 13.00
CA TYR A 152 -16.75 -6.16 12.02
C TYR A 152 -15.67 -5.10 12.27
N MET A 153 -15.07 -4.60 11.19
CA MET A 153 -14.15 -3.46 11.28
C MET A 153 -14.94 -2.16 11.44
N ASP A 154 -14.40 -1.23 12.21
CA ASP A 154 -15.03 0.08 12.47
C ASP A 154 -14.67 1.06 11.34
N CYS A 155 -15.37 0.94 10.20
CA CYS A 155 -15.21 1.80 9.03
C CYS A 155 -16.32 1.60 7.99
N ASN A 156 -16.33 2.47 6.96
CA ASN A 156 -17.13 2.27 5.77
C ASN A 156 -16.57 1.10 4.93
N LEU A 157 -17.02 -0.13 5.23
CA LEU A 157 -16.47 -1.38 4.68
C LEU A 157 -16.51 -1.42 3.15
N LEU A 158 -17.65 -1.10 2.53
CA LEU A 158 -17.80 -1.17 1.08
C LEU A 158 -16.94 -0.11 0.37
N GLU A 159 -16.84 1.09 0.93
CA GLU A 159 -15.99 2.15 0.39
C GLU A 159 -14.52 1.74 0.41
N VAL A 160 -14.00 1.32 1.57
CA VAL A 160 -12.60 0.89 1.71
C VAL A 160 -12.31 -0.35 0.86
N TYR A 161 -13.21 -1.33 0.84
CA TYR A 161 -13.05 -2.50 -0.02
C TYR A 161 -13.00 -2.14 -1.50
N SER A 162 -13.92 -1.27 -1.97
CA SER A 162 -13.91 -0.80 -3.36
C SER A 162 -12.64 -0.03 -3.70
N PHE A 163 -12.10 0.76 -2.75
CA PHE A 163 -10.86 1.50 -2.91
C PHE A 163 -9.65 0.56 -3.06
N LEU A 164 -9.56 -0.46 -2.21
CA LEU A 164 -8.52 -1.49 -2.27
C LEU A 164 -8.60 -2.26 -3.60
N CYS A 165 -9.80 -2.67 -4.01
CA CYS A 165 -10.00 -3.42 -5.25
C CYS A 165 -9.82 -2.59 -6.52
N LYS A 166 -10.11 -1.28 -6.51
CA LYS A 166 -9.73 -0.37 -7.60
C LYS A 166 -8.22 -0.27 -7.75
N SER A 167 -7.49 -0.33 -6.65
CA SER A 167 -6.03 -0.23 -6.63
C SER A 167 -5.35 -1.47 -7.20
N MET A 168 -5.91 -2.66 -6.91
CA MET A 168 -5.42 -3.94 -7.44
C MET A 168 -6.61 -4.87 -7.77
N PRO A 169 -7.21 -4.75 -8.97
CA PRO A 169 -8.42 -5.47 -9.31
C PRO A 169 -8.22 -6.99 -9.36
N ASP A 170 -6.99 -7.47 -9.59
CA ASP A 170 -6.69 -8.90 -9.77
C ASP A 170 -6.39 -9.67 -8.48
N MET A 171 -6.62 -9.05 -7.32
CA MET A 171 -6.60 -9.75 -6.05
C MET A 171 -7.72 -10.80 -5.96
N LYS A 172 -7.42 -11.95 -5.35
CA LYS A 172 -8.40 -13.04 -5.17
C LYS A 172 -9.60 -12.60 -4.32
N GLN A 173 -9.36 -11.72 -3.35
CA GLN A 173 -10.37 -11.15 -2.45
C GLN A 173 -11.33 -10.21 -3.16
N CYS A 174 -11.00 -9.71 -4.36
CA CYS A 174 -11.80 -8.75 -5.14
C CYS A 174 -12.81 -9.42 -6.09
N GLY A 175 -13.03 -10.73 -5.98
CA GLY A 175 -13.96 -11.48 -6.83
C GLY A 175 -15.41 -10.98 -6.70
N GLU A 176 -15.90 -10.78 -5.48
CA GLU A 176 -17.27 -10.30 -5.23
C GLU A 176 -17.47 -8.85 -5.71
N TRP A 177 -16.46 -7.98 -5.50
CA TRP A 177 -16.47 -6.63 -6.07
C TRP A 177 -16.54 -6.61 -7.59
N LYS A 178 -15.77 -7.48 -8.27
CA LYS A 178 -15.84 -7.62 -9.73
C LYS A 178 -17.23 -8.05 -10.19
N SER A 179 -17.87 -8.99 -9.47
CA SER A 179 -19.24 -9.41 -9.77
C SER A 179 -20.26 -8.29 -9.58
N LEU A 180 -20.15 -7.51 -8.50
CA LEU A 180 -20.96 -6.31 -8.27
C LEU A 180 -20.80 -5.31 -9.42
N CYS A 181 -19.56 -5.01 -9.81
CA CYS A 181 -19.29 -4.03 -10.86
C CYS A 181 -19.63 -4.50 -12.28
N ALA A 182 -19.56 -5.80 -12.55
CA ALA A 182 -20.07 -6.37 -13.79
C ALA A 182 -21.59 -6.24 -13.90
N ALA A 183 -22.31 -6.34 -12.78
CA ALA A 183 -23.76 -6.25 -12.75
C ALA A 183 -24.28 -4.81 -12.72
N THR A 184 -23.57 -3.89 -12.05
CA THR A 184 -23.94 -2.47 -11.93
C THR A 184 -22.75 -1.54 -12.20
N PRO A 185 -22.38 -1.30 -13.46
CA PRO A 185 -21.21 -0.50 -13.80
C PRO A 185 -21.36 1.00 -13.50
N THR A 186 -22.59 1.50 -13.31
CA THR A 186 -22.88 2.90 -13.00
C THR A 186 -22.64 3.28 -11.54
N LEU A 187 -22.37 2.29 -10.68
CA LEU A 187 -22.16 2.49 -9.25
C LEU A 187 -20.82 3.22 -9.02
N SER A 188 -20.78 4.22 -8.12
CA SER A 188 -19.54 4.98 -7.83
C SER A 188 -18.41 4.12 -7.25
N PHE A 189 -18.72 2.95 -6.71
CA PHE A 189 -17.76 1.98 -6.21
C PHE A 189 -17.05 1.19 -7.33
N CYS A 190 -17.50 1.33 -8.58
CA CYS A 190 -16.94 0.66 -9.73
C CYS A 190 -16.00 1.60 -10.51
N PRO A 191 -15.04 1.05 -11.28
CA PRO A 191 -14.25 1.88 -12.19
C PRO A 191 -15.20 2.38 -13.29
N SER A 192 -15.32 3.69 -13.42
CA SER A 192 -16.05 4.27 -14.54
C SER A 192 -15.44 3.76 -15.85
N SER A 193 -16.21 3.01 -16.63
CA SER A 193 -15.77 2.46 -17.92
C SER A 193 -15.42 3.56 -18.94
N SER A 194 -15.73 4.82 -18.64
CA SER A 194 -15.23 6.00 -19.34
C SER A 194 -13.85 6.38 -18.79
N GLY A 195 -12.79 5.96 -19.47
CA GLY A 195 -11.39 6.16 -19.09
C GLY A 195 -10.92 7.62 -19.04
N SER A 196 -11.42 8.39 -18.08
CA SER A 196 -10.89 9.70 -17.70
C SER A 196 -10.56 9.69 -16.21
N GLU A 197 -9.28 9.41 -15.96
CA GLU A 197 -8.35 10.02 -15.00
C GLU A 197 -8.93 10.86 -13.83
N GLU A 198 -8.30 10.74 -12.65
CA GLU A 198 -8.61 11.40 -11.37
C GLU A 198 -9.59 10.70 -10.42
N SER A 199 -9.49 9.38 -10.25
CA SER A 199 -9.87 8.79 -8.96
C SER A 199 -8.64 8.77 -8.05
N GLU A 200 -8.74 9.33 -6.84
CA GLU A 200 -7.75 9.39 -5.74
C GLU A 200 -7.29 8.00 -5.23
N GLY A 201 -7.20 6.98 -6.09
CA GLY A 201 -6.56 5.72 -5.73
C GLY A 201 -5.05 5.92 -5.54
N PRO A 202 -4.40 5.13 -4.67
CA PRO A 202 -2.94 5.07 -4.65
C PRO A 202 -2.43 4.79 -6.07
N PRO A 203 -1.35 5.47 -6.50
CA PRO A 203 -0.80 5.25 -7.82
C PRO A 203 -0.44 3.77 -7.95
N ALA A 204 -1.09 3.09 -8.90
CA ALA A 204 -0.68 1.75 -9.30
C ALA A 204 0.81 1.80 -9.64
N MET A 205 1.61 0.86 -9.11
CA MET A 205 3.02 0.76 -9.47
C MET A 205 3.13 0.54 -10.98
N LYS A 206 3.46 1.60 -11.72
CA LYS A 206 3.70 1.55 -13.15
C LYS A 206 5.17 1.17 -13.34
N MET A 207 5.44 0.06 -14.04
CA MET A 207 6.81 -0.36 -14.36
C MET A 207 7.46 0.44 -15.51
N PHE A 208 6.88 1.59 -15.88
CA PHE A 208 7.37 2.43 -16.98
C PHE A 208 7.72 3.81 -16.42
N PHE A 209 8.62 4.52 -17.09
CA PHE A 209 9.00 5.87 -16.69
C PHE A 209 7.76 6.77 -16.54
N HIS A 210 7.54 7.27 -15.32
CA HIS A 210 6.43 8.17 -15.01
C HIS A 210 6.93 9.46 -14.37
N SER A 211 6.11 10.49 -14.52
CA SER A 211 6.25 11.81 -13.89
C SER A 211 5.34 11.97 -12.67
N GLY A 212 4.88 10.86 -12.08
CA GLY A 212 4.04 10.87 -10.88
C GLY A 212 4.73 11.54 -9.70
N PHE A 213 3.98 12.31 -8.92
CA PHE A 213 4.50 12.97 -7.70
C PHE A 213 4.42 12.06 -6.47
N ALA A 214 3.60 11.01 -6.52
CA ALA A 214 3.21 10.19 -5.37
C ALA A 214 3.88 8.81 -5.36
N ASP A 215 5.14 8.71 -5.79
CA ASP A 215 5.85 7.44 -5.75
C ASP A 215 6.53 7.24 -4.40
N TYR A 216 6.35 6.05 -3.84
CA TYR A 216 6.98 5.65 -2.59
C TYR A 216 8.47 5.44 -2.82
N VAL A 217 9.30 6.21 -2.10
CA VAL A 217 10.72 5.89 -1.95
C VAL A 217 10.81 4.73 -0.97
N LEU A 218 10.90 3.52 -1.53
CA LEU A 218 10.77 2.22 -0.86
C LEU A 218 11.82 2.00 0.25
N PHE A 219 11.48 2.36 1.49
CA PHE A 219 12.09 1.75 2.68
C PHE A 219 11.02 1.52 3.75
N GLU A 220 10.36 0.35 3.70
CA GLU A 220 9.39 -0.02 4.73
C GLU A 220 10.11 -0.24 6.08
N SER A 221 9.70 0.56 7.05
CA SER A 221 10.28 0.72 8.39
C SER A 221 10.02 -0.47 9.33
N LYS A 222 10.30 -1.72 8.93
CA LYS A 222 10.23 -2.86 9.87
C LYS A 222 11.52 -3.13 10.65
N TYR A 223 12.65 -2.56 10.25
CA TYR A 223 13.95 -2.76 10.91
C TYR A 223 14.45 -1.54 11.71
N LYS A 224 13.52 -0.86 12.40
CA LYS A 224 13.67 0.46 13.05
C LYS A 224 14.73 0.56 14.16
N LYS A 225 15.47 -0.50 14.53
CA LYS A 225 16.15 -0.53 15.83
C LYS A 225 17.65 -0.80 15.87
N LEU A 226 18.36 -1.16 14.78
CA LEU A 226 19.71 -1.72 15.02
C LEU A 226 20.94 -1.23 14.27
N VAL A 227 20.92 -0.48 13.15
CA VAL A 227 22.22 -0.26 12.45
C VAL A 227 22.54 1.14 11.90
N LEU A 228 21.63 2.11 11.75
CA LEU A 228 22.04 3.36 11.06
C LEU A 228 21.34 4.65 11.52
N SER A 229 21.53 4.97 12.80
CA SER A 229 20.92 6.09 13.50
C SER A 229 21.42 7.50 13.11
N PHE A 230 22.16 7.70 12.00
CA PHE A 230 22.68 9.05 11.71
C PHE A 230 22.68 9.48 10.23
N ILE A 231 22.68 8.55 9.27
CA ILE A 231 22.72 8.90 7.83
C ILE A 231 21.50 8.37 7.06
N LEU A 232 20.87 7.28 7.51
CA LEU A 232 19.62 6.76 6.92
C LEU A 232 18.35 7.22 7.66
N LEU A 233 18.46 7.77 8.87
CA LEU A 233 17.29 8.11 9.70
C LEU A 233 16.40 9.22 9.13
N THR A 234 16.90 10.04 8.20
CA THR A 234 16.13 11.15 7.62
C THR A 234 15.21 10.75 6.48
N PHE A 235 15.35 9.53 5.91
CA PHE A 235 14.62 9.15 4.70
C PHE A 235 13.53 8.09 4.91
N THR A 236 13.40 7.49 6.09
CA THR A 236 12.61 6.26 6.27
C THR A 236 11.09 6.42 6.26
N GLU A 237 10.54 7.64 6.25
CA GLU A 237 9.09 7.87 6.19
C GLU A 237 8.69 9.04 5.28
N TRP A 238 9.60 9.54 4.45
CA TRP A 238 9.32 10.70 3.62
C TRP A 238 8.55 10.33 2.35
N VAL A 239 7.23 10.51 2.38
CA VAL A 239 6.38 10.47 1.18
C VAL A 239 6.05 11.91 0.78
N PRO A 240 6.57 12.41 -0.36
CA PRO A 240 6.28 13.77 -0.79
C PRO A 240 4.80 13.87 -1.14
N ARG A 241 4.03 14.62 -0.34
CA ARG A 241 2.61 14.92 -0.62
C ARG A 241 2.42 16.21 -1.42
N ASN A 242 3.46 17.07 -1.43
CA ASN A 242 3.44 18.37 -2.09
C ASN A 242 4.58 18.49 -3.12
N ALA A 243 4.38 19.31 -4.15
CA ALA A 243 5.39 19.57 -5.19
C ALA A 243 6.74 20.06 -4.61
N LEU A 244 6.69 20.88 -3.56
CA LEU A 244 7.89 21.34 -2.85
C LEU A 244 8.63 20.19 -2.17
N GLN A 245 7.89 19.28 -1.52
CA GLN A 245 8.48 18.10 -0.86
C GLN A 245 9.14 17.18 -1.89
N TYR A 246 8.51 17.03 -3.06
CA TYR A 246 9.06 16.26 -4.17
C TYR A 246 10.35 16.90 -4.72
N TRP A 247 10.38 18.22 -4.93
CA TRP A 247 11.59 18.91 -5.37
C TRP A 247 12.74 18.80 -4.35
N LEU A 248 12.43 18.93 -3.06
CA LEU A 248 13.41 18.74 -1.98
C LEU A 248 13.95 17.30 -1.93
N SER A 249 13.11 16.29 -2.17
CA SER A 249 13.57 14.91 -2.31
C SER A 249 14.54 14.73 -3.47
N ASN A 250 14.25 15.33 -4.63
CA ASN A 250 15.14 15.32 -5.78
C ASN A 250 16.47 16.00 -5.45
N LEU A 251 16.46 17.17 -4.82
CA LEU A 251 17.69 17.86 -4.40
C LEU A 251 18.50 17.02 -3.40
N ALA A 252 17.84 16.37 -2.46
CA ALA A 252 18.50 15.51 -1.47
C ALA A 252 19.19 14.31 -2.13
N LEU A 253 18.54 13.65 -3.10
CA LEU A 253 19.13 12.55 -3.88
C LEU A 253 20.34 13.00 -4.70
N PHE A 254 20.28 14.20 -5.29
CA PHE A 254 21.39 14.80 -6.02
C PHE A 254 22.62 14.98 -5.12
N VAL A 255 22.42 15.57 -3.93
CA VAL A 255 23.49 15.78 -2.94
C VAL A 255 24.02 14.43 -2.42
N LEU A 256 23.15 13.45 -2.20
CA LEU A 256 23.54 12.12 -1.75
C LEU A 256 24.42 11.39 -2.77
N ALA A 257 24.12 11.51 -4.07
CA ALA A 257 24.94 10.95 -5.14
C ALA A 257 26.33 11.62 -5.23
N ILE A 258 26.40 12.95 -5.06
CA ILE A 258 27.69 13.66 -4.97
C ILE A 258 28.50 13.16 -3.76
N PHE A 259 27.84 13.00 -2.62
CA PHE A 259 28.47 12.52 -1.39
C PHE A 259 28.99 11.07 -1.54
N TYR A 260 28.25 10.20 -2.21
CA TYR A 260 28.70 8.85 -2.54
C TYR A 260 30.02 8.85 -3.34
N GLU A 261 30.12 9.68 -4.39
CA GLU A 261 31.36 9.79 -5.18
C GLU A 261 32.53 10.36 -4.37
N GLY A 262 32.23 11.32 -3.49
CA GLY A 262 33.21 11.87 -2.55
C GLY A 262 33.75 10.80 -1.61
N LEU A 263 32.88 9.98 -1.01
CA LEU A 263 33.27 8.86 -0.15
C LEU A 263 34.06 7.78 -0.91
N SER A 264 33.63 7.45 -2.13
CA SER A 264 34.33 6.50 -3.00
C SER A 264 35.76 6.97 -3.29
N THR A 265 35.91 8.23 -3.70
CA THR A 265 37.23 8.83 -3.96
C THR A 265 38.07 8.90 -2.70
N TYR A 266 37.48 9.29 -1.56
CA TYR A 266 38.19 9.36 -0.29
C TYR A 266 38.73 7.98 0.14
N LEU A 267 37.97 6.91 -0.07
CA LEU A 267 38.41 5.55 0.20
C LEU A 267 39.61 5.15 -0.66
N ILE A 268 39.62 5.52 -1.94
CA ILE A 268 40.78 5.29 -2.84
C ILE A 268 42.02 6.04 -2.32
N LEU A 269 41.85 7.28 -1.86
CA LEU A 269 42.95 8.06 -1.28
C LEU A 269 43.49 7.43 0.02
N LEU A 270 42.61 6.89 0.87
CA LEU A 270 43.02 6.17 2.08
C LEU A 270 43.76 4.87 1.73
N GLU A 271 43.29 4.11 0.75
CA GLU A 271 43.97 2.89 0.29
C GLU A 271 45.36 3.21 -0.28
N ALA A 272 45.50 4.30 -1.02
CA ALA A 272 46.79 4.78 -1.50
C ALA A 272 47.74 5.12 -0.33
N LYS A 273 47.25 5.83 0.71
CA LYS A 273 48.07 6.14 1.89
C LYS A 273 48.47 4.90 2.69
N TRP A 274 47.53 3.98 2.94
CA TRP A 274 47.82 2.73 3.67
C TRP A 274 48.82 1.83 2.94
N SER A 275 48.80 1.82 1.60
CA SER A 275 49.79 1.07 0.82
C SER A 275 51.22 1.59 1.02
N LYS A 276 51.42 2.91 1.17
CA LYS A 276 52.73 3.50 1.49
C LYS A 276 53.25 3.03 2.86
N PHE A 277 52.40 2.99 3.88
CA PHE A 277 52.79 2.49 5.22
C PHE A 277 53.14 1.00 5.22
N ASN A 278 52.39 0.18 4.49
CA ASN A 278 52.68 -1.26 4.41
C ASN A 278 53.99 -1.55 3.66
N LYS A 279 54.30 -0.82 2.58
CA LYS A 279 55.59 -0.93 1.87
C LYS A 279 56.77 -0.57 2.80
N ALA A 280 56.65 0.49 3.60
CA ALA A 280 57.70 0.89 4.55
C ALA A 280 57.94 -0.15 5.66
N ALA A 281 56.88 -0.82 6.13
CA ALA A 281 57.00 -1.89 7.12
C ALA A 281 57.66 -3.16 6.54
N ALA A 282 57.42 -3.48 5.27
CA ALA A 282 58.05 -4.62 4.59
C ALA A 282 59.56 -4.44 4.38
N CYS A 283 60.05 -3.19 4.30
CA CYS A 283 61.47 -2.87 4.10
C CYS A 283 62.27 -2.73 5.40
N TYR A 284 61.71 -3.08 6.57
CA TYR A 284 62.54 -3.28 7.76
C TYR A 284 63.14 -4.69 7.68
N PRO A 285 64.42 -4.84 7.27
CA PRO A 285 65.03 -6.14 7.29
C PRO A 285 65.06 -6.61 8.74
N TYR A 286 64.84 -7.91 8.90
CA TYR A 286 65.25 -8.69 10.04
C TYR A 286 66.78 -8.55 10.21
N ARG A 287 67.28 -7.38 10.62
CA ARG A 287 68.67 -7.19 11.06
C ARG A 287 68.77 -7.77 12.47
N LEU A 288 68.90 -9.09 12.57
CA LEU A 288 69.84 -9.81 13.45
C LEU A 288 69.51 -11.31 13.43
N SER A 289 70.16 -12.03 12.53
CA SER A 289 70.54 -13.42 12.77
C SER A 289 71.85 -13.69 12.06
N THR A 290 72.89 -12.99 12.50
CA THR A 290 74.24 -13.52 12.44
C THR A 290 74.56 -14.13 13.80
N ALA A 291 74.68 -15.46 13.78
CA ALA A 291 75.51 -16.28 14.66
C ALA A 291 75.11 -16.41 16.14
N ALA A 292 74.17 -17.31 16.44
CA ALA A 292 74.33 -18.40 17.43
C ALA A 292 72.96 -19.04 17.69
N GLY A 293 72.83 -20.34 17.44
CA GLY A 293 71.56 -21.05 17.46
C GLY A 293 70.86 -21.04 18.81
N PHE A 294 69.62 -20.56 18.83
CA PHE A 294 68.58 -20.96 19.78
C PHE A 294 67.22 -20.88 19.10
N PRO A 295 66.42 -21.97 19.05
CA PRO A 295 65.05 -21.94 18.58
C PRO A 295 64.14 -21.38 19.69
N SER A 296 64.17 -20.06 19.89
CA SER A 296 63.26 -19.41 20.82
C SER A 296 61.99 -18.99 20.09
N SER A 297 60.89 -19.66 20.44
CA SER A 297 59.51 -19.38 20.05
C SER A 297 59.25 -17.89 19.81
N SER A 298 59.21 -17.51 18.55
CA SER A 298 58.81 -16.20 18.10
C SER A 298 57.32 -16.01 18.38
N SER A 299 57.02 -15.38 19.52
CA SER A 299 55.70 -14.83 19.78
C SER A 299 55.38 -13.84 18.65
N THR A 300 54.50 -14.26 17.74
CA THR A 300 53.94 -13.44 16.66
C THR A 300 53.08 -12.34 17.27
N THR A 301 53.71 -11.29 17.78
CA THR A 301 53.01 -10.10 18.25
C THR A 301 52.51 -9.37 17.01
N PHE A 302 51.30 -9.72 16.57
CA PHE A 302 50.64 -9.01 15.48
C PHE A 302 50.63 -7.51 15.80
N PRO A 303 51.12 -6.65 14.89
CA PRO A 303 51.12 -5.22 15.14
C PRO A 303 49.67 -4.76 15.27
N HIS A 304 49.30 -4.32 16.47
CA HIS A 304 47.96 -3.86 16.86
C HIS A 304 47.44 -2.68 15.99
N SER A 305 48.29 -2.10 15.14
CA SER A 305 47.95 -1.10 14.12
C SER A 305 47.21 -1.69 12.91
N GLY A 306 47.46 -2.95 12.55
CA GLY A 306 46.85 -3.59 11.37
C GLY A 306 45.34 -3.77 11.51
N ILE A 307 44.85 -4.11 12.71
CA ILE A 307 43.43 -4.34 12.95
C ILE A 307 42.62 -3.04 12.85
N ARG A 308 43.19 -1.89 13.25
CA ARG A 308 42.53 -0.58 13.14
C ARG A 308 42.32 -0.20 11.67
N ILE A 309 43.33 -0.43 10.83
CA ILE A 309 43.26 -0.16 9.38
C ILE A 309 42.26 -1.12 8.71
N ALA A 310 42.27 -2.39 9.09
CA ALA A 310 41.31 -3.36 8.56
C ALA A 310 39.87 -2.98 8.92
N LEU A 311 39.63 -2.57 10.17
CA LEU A 311 38.31 -2.17 10.65
C LEU A 311 37.80 -0.90 9.96
N THR A 312 38.65 0.13 9.80
CA THR A 312 38.26 1.36 9.08
C THR A 312 37.97 1.05 7.61
N ARG A 313 38.78 0.23 6.95
CA ARG A 313 38.54 -0.20 5.57
C ARG A 313 37.20 -0.93 5.44
N PHE A 314 36.93 -1.88 6.34
CA PHE A 314 35.66 -2.61 6.38
C PHE A 314 34.48 -1.64 6.54
N LEU A 315 34.55 -0.71 7.48
CA LEU A 315 33.50 0.26 7.75
C LEU A 315 33.19 1.15 6.53
N PHE A 316 34.21 1.72 5.90
CA PHE A 316 34.02 2.57 4.71
C PHE A 316 33.43 1.77 3.53
N LYS A 317 33.92 0.54 3.28
CA LYS A 317 33.37 -0.32 2.23
C LYS A 317 31.91 -0.70 2.52
N PHE A 318 31.57 -0.99 3.77
CA PHE A 318 30.20 -1.30 4.18
C PHE A 318 29.24 -0.13 3.94
N VAL A 319 29.62 1.08 4.38
CA VAL A 319 28.82 2.30 4.16
C VAL A 319 28.67 2.61 2.67
N LEU A 320 29.77 2.54 1.91
CA LEU A 320 29.75 2.82 0.48
C LEU A 320 28.84 1.83 -0.27
N THR A 321 28.95 0.54 0.03
CA THR A 321 28.12 -0.50 -0.59
C THR A 321 26.64 -0.29 -0.28
N THR A 322 26.32 0.05 0.97
CA THR A 322 24.93 0.33 1.41
C THR A 322 24.36 1.55 0.68
N LEU A 323 25.13 2.64 0.56
CA LEU A 323 24.71 3.83 -0.19
C LEU A 323 24.53 3.54 -1.70
N GLY A 324 25.41 2.71 -2.28
CA GLY A 324 25.30 2.29 -3.68
C GLY A 324 24.00 1.53 -3.96
N TYR A 325 23.66 0.55 -3.10
CA TYR A 325 22.38 -0.16 -3.22
C TYR A 325 21.18 0.74 -2.95
N ALA A 326 21.27 1.69 -2.02
CA ALA A 326 20.19 2.65 -1.76
C ALA A 326 19.90 3.53 -2.99
N LEU A 327 20.94 4.07 -3.63
CA LEU A 327 20.79 4.87 -4.87
C LEU A 327 20.27 4.01 -6.03
N MET A 328 20.67 2.74 -6.12
CA MET A 328 20.14 1.78 -7.10
C MET A 328 18.64 1.51 -6.88
N LEU A 329 18.19 1.32 -5.63
CA LEU A 329 16.76 1.13 -5.34
C LEU A 329 15.93 2.34 -5.74
N VAL A 330 16.47 3.56 -5.55
CA VAL A 330 15.81 4.80 -5.99
C VAL A 330 15.66 4.84 -7.51
N THR A 331 16.69 4.50 -8.28
CA THR A 331 16.58 4.52 -9.75
C THR A 331 15.64 3.44 -10.30
N MET A 332 15.40 2.36 -9.55
CA MET A 332 14.42 1.33 -9.88
C MET A 332 12.96 1.74 -9.64
N THR A 333 12.70 2.92 -9.06
CA THR A 333 11.32 3.44 -8.93
C THR A 333 10.74 3.96 -10.26
N PHE A 334 11.55 4.04 -11.32
CA PHE A 334 11.16 4.58 -12.64
C PHE A 334 10.59 6.01 -12.62
N ASN A 335 10.80 6.76 -11.53
CA ASN A 335 10.48 8.18 -11.50
C ASN A 335 11.54 8.98 -12.27
N ILE A 336 11.12 9.68 -13.33
CA ILE A 336 12.04 10.35 -14.27
C ILE A 336 12.91 11.39 -13.56
N ALA A 337 12.34 12.23 -12.69
CA ALA A 337 13.10 13.29 -12.04
C ALA A 337 14.12 12.73 -11.04
N MET A 338 13.73 11.71 -10.26
CA MET A 338 14.64 11.07 -9.29
C MET A 338 15.80 10.39 -10.00
N TYR A 339 15.53 9.71 -11.11
CA TYR A 339 16.57 9.10 -11.95
C TYR A 339 17.58 10.14 -12.45
N PHE A 340 17.10 11.23 -13.07
CA PHE A 340 18.00 12.29 -13.57
C PHE A 340 18.75 12.99 -12.44
N SER A 341 18.12 13.20 -11.29
CA SER A 341 18.78 13.77 -10.11
C SER A 341 19.98 12.94 -9.67
N VAL A 342 19.82 11.62 -9.56
CA VAL A 342 20.90 10.70 -9.18
C VAL A 342 22.02 10.69 -10.24
N VAL A 343 21.67 10.59 -11.53
CA VAL A 343 22.66 10.58 -12.64
C VAL A 343 23.45 11.89 -12.71
N LEU A 344 22.77 13.04 -12.60
CA LEU A 344 23.43 14.35 -12.58
C LEU A 344 24.32 14.50 -11.35
N GLY A 345 23.89 14.01 -10.18
CA GLY A 345 24.70 14.01 -8.97
C GLY A 345 26.00 13.21 -9.12
N PHE A 346 25.94 12.03 -9.74
CA PHE A 346 27.13 11.23 -10.07
C PHE A 346 28.09 11.95 -11.03
N ALA A 347 27.56 12.55 -12.10
CA ALA A 347 28.36 13.30 -13.07
C ALA A 347 29.05 14.50 -12.40
N PHE A 348 28.32 15.24 -11.56
CA PHE A 348 28.85 16.39 -10.84
C PHE A 348 29.87 16.00 -9.77
N GLY A 349 29.61 14.91 -9.02
CA GLY A 349 30.56 14.35 -8.07
C GLY A 349 31.88 13.94 -8.74
N THR A 350 31.80 13.30 -9.90
CA THR A 350 32.98 12.94 -10.70
C THR A 350 33.76 14.18 -11.17
N LEU A 351 33.07 15.26 -11.54
CA LEU A 351 33.72 16.51 -11.93
C LEU A 351 34.49 17.15 -10.78
N ILE A 352 33.90 17.20 -9.58
CA ILE A 352 34.53 17.78 -8.38
C ILE A 352 35.72 16.94 -7.92
N PHE A 353 35.52 15.62 -7.77
CA PHE A 353 36.50 14.74 -7.13
C PHE A 353 37.48 14.09 -8.12
N GLY A 354 37.19 14.08 -9.42
CA GLY A 354 38.04 13.47 -10.45
C GLY A 354 39.43 14.10 -10.56
N GLY A 355 39.56 15.39 -10.25
CA GLY A 355 40.87 16.07 -10.19
C GLY A 355 41.78 15.53 -9.10
N LEU A 356 41.24 15.17 -7.93
CA LEU A 356 42.01 14.65 -6.80
C LEU A 356 42.62 13.28 -7.11
N SER A 357 41.88 12.42 -7.83
CA SER A 357 42.39 11.11 -8.24
C SER A 357 43.53 11.23 -9.26
N LYS A 358 43.52 12.23 -10.15
CA LYS A 358 44.61 12.45 -11.11
C LYS A 358 45.90 12.88 -10.42
N ARG A 359 45.81 13.78 -9.43
CA ARG A 359 47.00 14.30 -8.73
C ARG A 359 47.77 13.22 -7.98
N THR A 360 47.07 12.30 -7.33
CA THR A 360 47.71 11.17 -6.62
C THR A 360 48.44 10.19 -7.54
N ARG A 361 47.96 10.02 -8.78
CA ARG A 361 48.63 9.16 -9.76
C ARG A 361 49.90 9.80 -10.34
N MET A 362 49.92 11.12 -10.49
CA MET A 362 51.13 11.82 -10.95
C MET A 362 52.21 11.82 -9.87
N GLU A 363 51.83 12.02 -8.61
CA GLU A 363 52.77 12.01 -7.47
C GLU A 363 53.50 10.65 -7.34
N SER A 364 52.83 9.53 -7.64
CA SER A 364 53.50 8.22 -7.52
C SER A 364 54.59 8.00 -8.55
N THR A 365 54.52 8.64 -9.71
CA THR A 365 55.53 8.45 -10.78
C THR A 365 56.76 9.31 -10.55
N SER A 366 56.67 10.38 -9.76
CA SER A 366 57.74 11.35 -9.58
C SER A 366 58.46 11.28 -8.23
N ASP A 367 58.13 10.34 -7.34
CA ASP A 367 58.74 10.24 -6.01
C ASP A 367 60.14 9.58 -6.11
N PRO A 368 61.27 10.34 -6.01
CA PRO A 368 62.63 9.78 -6.08
C PRO A 368 62.97 8.86 -4.89
N ALA A 369 62.07 8.77 -3.90
CA ALA A 369 62.15 7.81 -2.82
C ALA A 369 61.93 6.36 -3.29
N GLU A 370 61.19 6.13 -4.39
CA GLU A 370 60.96 4.78 -4.91
C GLU A 370 62.25 4.16 -5.47
N GLU A 371 63.15 5.00 -6.05
CA GLU A 371 64.48 4.57 -6.49
C GLU A 371 65.35 4.08 -5.31
N LYS A 372 65.25 4.72 -4.14
CA LYS A 372 65.99 4.30 -2.94
C LYS A 372 65.39 3.07 -2.26
N ILE A 373 64.07 2.88 -2.33
CA ILE A 373 63.40 1.69 -1.75
C ILE A 373 63.63 0.46 -2.62
N SER A 374 63.68 0.62 -3.95
CA SER A 374 64.11 -0.46 -4.86
C SER A 374 65.54 -0.94 -4.61
N ALA A 375 66.36 -0.17 -3.90
CA ALA A 375 67.71 -0.61 -3.50
C ALA A 375 67.72 -1.42 -2.18
N CYS A 376 66.59 -1.48 -1.46
CA CYS A 376 66.47 -2.20 -0.19
C CYS A 376 65.82 -3.58 -0.29
N CYS A 377 65.10 -3.87 -1.37
CA CYS A 377 64.55 -5.18 -1.72
C CYS A 377 65.32 -5.76 -2.91
#